data_AF-A0A923B8B7-F1
#
_entry.id   AF-A0A923B8B7-F1
#
_cell.length_a   1.000
_cell.length_b   1.000
_cell.length_c   1.000
_cell.angle_alpha   90.00
_cell.angle_beta   90.00
_cell.angle_gamma   90.00
#
_symmetry.space_group_name_H-M   'P 1'
#
loop_
_entity.id
_entity.type
_entity.pdbx_description
1 polymer ?
#
loop_
_entity_poly.entity_id
_entity_poly.type
_entity_poly.pdbx_seq_one_letter_code
_entity_poly.pdbx_strand_id
1 'polypeptide(L)'
;MQHQFHPTILREYDIRGVIGETLGADDARAIGRAFGTLLREAGGRTVAVGYDGRVSSPMLEHALVEGLTSSGCDVVRIGLGATPMLYYAEA
;
A
#
# COMPACT_ATOMS: atom_id res chain seq x y z
N MET A 1 12.20 -7.60 -12.70
CA MET A 1 12.88 -6.29 -12.84
C MET A 1 12.62 -5.48 -11.59
N GLN A 2 13.54 -4.60 -11.20
CA GLN A 2 13.30 -3.66 -10.09
C GLN A 2 12.36 -2.55 -10.56
N HIS A 3 11.36 -2.23 -9.75
CA HIS A 3 10.46 -1.10 -10.00
C HIS A 3 11.18 0.20 -9.67
N GLN A 4 11.06 1.22 -10.53
CA GLN A 4 11.69 2.52 -10.32
C GLN A 4 10.62 3.54 -9.92
N PHE A 5 10.73 4.06 -8.69
CA PHE A 5 9.86 5.11 -8.20
C PHE A 5 10.34 6.50 -8.63
N HIS A 6 9.41 7.43 -8.80
CA HIS A 6 9.76 8.83 -8.92
C HIS A 6 10.48 9.31 -7.64
N PRO A 7 11.62 10.02 -7.72
CA PRO A 7 12.50 10.27 -6.57
C PRO A 7 11.87 11.12 -5.45
N THR A 8 10.73 11.77 -5.70
CA THR A 8 10.07 12.66 -4.74
C THR A 8 8.97 11.99 -3.90
N ILE A 9 8.59 10.74 -4.22
CA ILE A 9 7.44 10.13 -3.54
C ILE A 9 7.79 9.50 -2.21
N LEU A 10 9.02 8.99 -2.05
CA LEU A 10 9.51 8.42 -0.80
C LEU A 10 9.99 9.56 0.09
N ARG A 11 9.25 9.86 1.16
CA ARG A 11 9.53 10.96 2.09
C ARG A 11 9.94 10.39 3.45
N GLU A 12 10.26 11.29 4.38
CA GLU A 12 10.73 10.92 5.73
C GLU A 12 9.71 10.06 6.51
N TYR A 13 8.41 10.38 6.41
CA TYR A 13 7.37 9.74 7.23
C TYR A 13 6.37 8.90 6.45
N ASP A 14 6.28 9.06 5.13
CA ASP A 14 5.29 8.38 4.29
C ASP A 14 5.62 8.45 2.79
N ILE A 15 4.74 7.87 1.97
CA ILE A 15 4.83 7.91 0.51
C ILE A 15 3.72 8.81 -0.04
N ARG A 16 4.09 9.83 -0.81
CA ARG A 16 3.13 10.81 -1.37
C ARG A 16 3.51 11.30 -2.75
N GLY A 17 2.57 11.24 -3.68
CA GLY A 17 2.72 11.77 -5.03
C GLY A 17 1.40 12.29 -5.62
N VAL A 18 1.48 12.68 -6.88
CA VAL A 18 0.38 13.18 -7.70
C VAL A 18 0.01 12.11 -8.72
N ILE A 19 -1.29 11.77 -8.76
CA ILE A 19 -1.81 10.74 -9.65
C ILE A 19 -1.63 11.14 -11.11
N GLY A 20 -1.04 10.24 -11.90
CA GLY A 20 -0.75 10.48 -13.32
C GLY A 20 0.56 11.21 -13.59
N GLU A 21 1.28 11.66 -12.56
CA GLU A 21 2.59 12.32 -12.70
C GLU A 21 3.69 11.56 -11.98
N THR A 22 3.53 11.35 -10.66
CA THR A 22 4.58 10.80 -9.80
C THR A 22 4.13 9.55 -9.05
N LEU A 23 2.83 9.26 -9.01
CA LEU A 23 2.26 8.08 -8.36
C LEU A 23 1.19 7.43 -9.24
N GLY A 24 1.24 6.11 -9.36
CA GLY A 24 0.26 5.31 -10.09
C GLY A 24 0.04 3.92 -9.49
N ALA A 25 -0.77 3.11 -10.18
CA ALA A 25 -1.12 1.76 -9.74
C ALA A 25 0.11 0.85 -9.64
N ASP A 26 1.05 0.94 -10.58
CA ASP A 26 2.27 0.12 -10.56
C ASP A 26 3.17 0.46 -9.37
N ASP A 27 3.22 1.73 -8.96
CA ASP A 27 3.91 2.15 -7.74
C ASP A 27 3.24 1.53 -6.50
N ALA A 28 1.91 1.62 -6.39
CA ALA A 28 1.17 1.03 -5.28
C ALA A 28 1.38 -0.48 -5.19
N ARG A 29 1.38 -1.19 -6.34
CA ARG A 29 1.67 -2.63 -6.40
C ARG A 29 3.11 -2.94 -5.99
N ALA A 30 4.07 -2.13 -6.42
CA ALA A 30 5.46 -2.30 -6.04
C ALA A 30 5.69 -2.05 -4.55
N ILE A 31 5.03 -1.02 -3.98
CA ILE A 31 5.04 -0.72 -2.55
C ILE A 31 4.44 -1.90 -1.76
N GLY A 32 3.27 -2.40 -2.18
CA GLY A 32 2.61 -3.54 -1.53
C GLY A 32 3.50 -4.76 -1.49
N ARG A 33 4.13 -5.11 -2.63
CA ARG A 33 5.07 -6.24 -2.69
C ARG A 33 6.28 -6.01 -1.78
N ALA A 34 6.87 -4.80 -1.81
CA ALA A 34 8.05 -4.50 -1.01
C ALA A 34 7.74 -4.55 0.50
N PHE A 35 6.67 -3.90 0.93
CA PHE A 35 6.22 -3.92 2.33
C PHE A 35 5.87 -5.34 2.78
N GLY A 36 5.13 -6.08 1.97
CA GLY A 36 4.75 -7.45 2.29
C GLY A 36 5.96 -8.38 2.39
N THR A 37 6.95 -8.28 1.51
CA THR A 37 8.20 -9.05 1.63
C THR A 37 8.89 -8.77 2.97
N LEU A 38 9.06 -7.49 3.34
CA LEU A 38 9.69 -7.11 4.62
C LEU A 38 8.90 -7.64 5.82
N LEU A 39 7.58 -7.57 5.77
CA LEU A 39 6.72 -8.11 6.82
C LEU A 39 6.89 -9.63 6.97
N ARG A 40 6.94 -10.37 5.85
CA ARG A 40 7.12 -11.82 5.86
C ARG A 40 8.48 -12.21 6.44
N GLU A 41 9.54 -11.48 6.07
CA GLU A 41 10.89 -11.67 6.62
C GLU A 41 10.94 -11.39 8.13
N ALA A 42 10.14 -10.44 8.62
CA ALA A 42 9.97 -10.16 10.05
C ALA A 42 9.05 -11.16 10.77
N GLY A 43 8.52 -12.19 10.08
CA GLY A 43 7.62 -13.20 10.64
C GLY A 43 6.14 -12.83 10.67
N GLY A 44 5.77 -11.63 10.18
CA GLY A 44 4.39 -11.21 10.02
C GLY A 44 3.69 -11.91 8.85
N ARG A 45 2.35 -11.83 8.83
CA ARG A 45 1.55 -12.47 7.78
C ARG A 45 0.34 -11.66 7.33
N THR A 46 -0.31 -10.97 8.25
CA THR A 46 -1.57 -10.27 7.98
C THR A 46 -1.34 -8.76 7.87
N VAL A 47 -2.01 -8.12 6.90
CA VAL A 47 -1.97 -6.65 6.71
C VAL A 47 -3.39 -6.12 6.62
N ALA A 48 -3.74 -5.15 7.46
CA ALA A 48 -4.96 -4.37 7.30
C ALA A 48 -4.76 -3.30 6.23
N VAL A 49 -5.72 -3.14 5.31
CA VAL A 49 -5.68 -2.13 4.25
C VAL A 49 -6.99 -1.35 4.25
N GLY A 50 -6.88 -0.03 4.37
CA GLY A 50 -7.99 0.92 4.27
C GLY A 50 -7.60 2.11 3.40
N TYR A 51 -8.58 2.92 3.01
CA TYR A 51 -8.36 4.08 2.15
C TYR A 51 -9.29 5.25 2.48
N ASP A 52 -8.89 6.47 2.08
CA ASP A 52 -9.68 7.69 2.26
C ASP A 52 -10.60 7.98 1.06
N GLY A 53 -11.42 9.04 1.14
CA GLY A 53 -12.43 9.39 0.12
C GLY A 53 -11.92 9.96 -1.21
N ARG A 54 -10.65 9.80 -1.59
CA ARG A 54 -10.15 10.27 -2.89
C ARG A 54 -10.65 9.38 -4.03
N VAL A 55 -10.89 9.99 -5.19
CA VAL A 55 -11.32 9.28 -6.41
C VAL A 55 -10.31 8.19 -6.83
N SER A 56 -9.02 8.43 -6.60
CA SER A 56 -7.95 7.48 -6.91
C SER A 56 -7.83 6.32 -5.93
N SER A 57 -8.45 6.41 -4.75
CA SER A 57 -8.24 5.46 -3.65
C SER A 57 -8.59 4.02 -4.00
N PRO A 58 -9.74 3.71 -4.66
CA PRO A 58 -10.06 2.32 -5.02
C PRO A 58 -9.04 1.67 -5.96
N MET A 59 -8.50 2.43 -6.91
CA MET A 59 -7.46 1.95 -7.83
C MET A 59 -6.15 1.65 -7.09
N LEU A 60 -5.70 2.58 -6.24
CA LEU A 60 -4.45 2.41 -5.50
C LEU A 60 -4.55 1.28 -4.48
N GLU A 61 -5.68 1.16 -3.78
CA GLU A 61 -5.90 0.10 -2.81
C GLU A 61 -5.94 -1.27 -3.50
N HIS A 62 -6.62 -1.41 -4.63
CA HIS A 62 -6.61 -2.65 -5.41
C HIS A 62 -5.17 -3.07 -5.80
N ALA A 63 -4.40 -2.14 -6.35
CA ALA A 63 -3.02 -2.43 -6.75
C ALA A 63 -2.10 -2.74 -5.56
N LEU A 64 -2.27 -2.04 -4.43
CA LEU A 64 -1.55 -2.32 -3.19
C LEU A 64 -1.85 -3.74 -2.68
N VAL A 65 -3.13 -4.14 -2.69
CA VAL A 65 -3.58 -5.49 -2.29
C VAL A 65 -2.97 -6.56 -3.21
N GLU A 66 -2.92 -6.35 -4.52
CA GLU A 66 -2.23 -7.26 -5.45
C GLU A 66 -0.74 -7.41 -5.10
N GLY A 67 -0.07 -6.30 -4.76
CA GLY A 67 1.31 -6.31 -4.30
C GLY A 67 1.51 -7.16 -3.04
N LEU A 68 0.72 -6.88 -2.00
CA LEU A 68 0.79 -7.56 -0.70
C LEU A 68 0.48 -9.06 -0.81
N THR A 69 -0.57 -9.41 -1.55
CA THR A 69 -0.95 -10.82 -1.76
C THR A 69 0.11 -11.57 -2.56
N SER A 70 0.76 -10.93 -3.55
CA SER A 70 1.85 -11.53 -4.32
C SER A 70 3.10 -11.86 -3.48
N SER A 71 3.32 -11.15 -2.37
CA SER A 71 4.36 -11.47 -1.38
C SER A 71 3.95 -12.57 -0.38
N GLY A 72 2.74 -13.11 -0.49
CA GLY A 72 2.22 -14.16 0.41
C GLY A 72 1.66 -13.63 1.73
N CYS A 73 1.24 -12.36 1.78
CA CYS A 73 0.50 -11.81 2.92
C CYS A 73 -1.01 -12.06 2.80
N ASP A 74 -1.65 -12.27 3.95
CA ASP A 74 -3.11 -12.27 4.08
C ASP A 74 -3.58 -10.81 4.24
N VAL A 75 -4.49 -10.35 3.38
CA VAL A 75 -4.92 -8.93 3.39
C VAL A 75 -6.35 -8.79 3.92
N VAL A 76 -6.51 -7.98 4.96
CA VAL A 76 -7.81 -7.62 5.55
C VAL A 76 -8.19 -6.23 5.05
N ARG A 77 -9.15 -6.16 4.12
CA ARG A 77 -9.64 -4.90 3.55
C ARG A 77 -10.72 -4.31 4.44
N ILE A 78 -10.44 -3.18 5.08
CA ILE A 78 -11.40 -2.45 5.93
C ILE A 78 -12.17 -1.37 5.15
N GLY A 79 -11.78 -1.11 3.90
CA GLY A 79 -12.50 -0.23 2.98
C GLY A 79 -12.29 1.27 3.24
N LEU A 80 -13.31 2.04 2.89
CA LEU A 80 -13.34 3.50 3.03
C LEU A 80 -13.49 3.87 4.51
N GLY A 81 -12.53 4.64 5.04
CA GLY A 81 -12.57 5.08 6.43
C GLY A 81 -11.54 6.15 6.76
N ALA A 82 -11.61 6.68 7.97
CA ALA A 82 -10.60 7.59 8.49
C ALA A 82 -9.33 6.81 8.89
N THR A 83 -8.16 7.42 8.78
CA THR A 83 -6.88 6.81 9.21
C THR A 83 -6.90 6.17 10.60
N PRO A 84 -7.55 6.77 11.64
CA PRO A 84 -7.64 6.12 12.95
C PRO A 84 -8.38 4.77 12.96
N MET A 85 -9.29 4.54 12.00
CA MET A 85 -9.94 3.22 11.85
C MET A 85 -8.95 2.17 11.37
N LEU A 86 -8.02 2.54 10.48
CA LEU A 86 -6.95 1.65 10.05
C LEU A 86 -6.03 1.30 11.21
N TYR A 87 -5.61 2.29 12.00
CA TYR A 87 -4.78 2.05 13.18
C TYR A 87 -5.49 1.20 14.24
N TYR A 88 -6.81 1.32 14.37
CA TYR A 88 -7.58 0.46 15.27
C TYR A 88 -7.68 -0.99 14.76
N ALA A 89 -7.70 -1.19 13.44
CA ALA A 89 -7.77 -2.51 12.82
C ALA A 89 -6.41 -3.23 12.76
N GLU A 90 -5.32 -2.49 12.88
CA GLU A 90 -3.97 -3.02 13.04
C GLU A 90 -3.88 -3.78 14.38
N ALA A 91 -3.45 -5.05 14.32
CA ALA A 91 -3.35 -5.95 15.47
C ALA A 91 -1.89 -6.29 15.75
#